data_AF-A0A3S1BTC1-F1
#
_entry.id   AF-A0A3S1BTC1-F1
#
_cell.length_a   1.000
_cell.length_b   1.000
_cell.length_c   1.000
_cell.angle_alpha   90.00
_cell.angle_beta   90.00
_cell.angle_gamma   90.00
#
_symmetry.space_group_name_H-M   'P 1'
#
loop_
_entity.id
_entity.type
_entity.pdbx_description
1 polymer ?
#
loop_
_entity_poly.entity_id
_entity_poly.type
_entity_poly.pdbx_seq_one_letter_code
_entity_poly.pdbx_strand_id
1 'polypeptide(L)'
;MTLIRDPVTRFYSEWLHIRRGATWKECRLHCDGRDATLEEVPWCFDGGNWRGASLEEFLNCRGNMGFNRMTYMLANLSLSDCYRLDSNKTREQRDEIMLASAKANLAKYIHFFGLTEYIKETEALFEKTFENLKFKRSIQIKDAQTGSGYVMLSDYVWNRILDMNQLDVRLYQYAKDLFLQRLEAAGIRRSRRQYEAKLVSETFTYTIVDA
;
A
#
# COMPACT_ATOMS: atom_id res chain seq x y z
N MET A 1 3.84 -3.31 -14.06
CA MET A 1 3.45 -1.96 -13.56
C MET A 1 2.69 -2.12 -12.27
N THR A 2 2.62 -1.08 -11.42
CA THR A 2 1.78 -1.10 -10.20
C THR A 2 1.24 0.29 -9.88
N LEU A 3 0.24 0.37 -8.98
CA LEU A 3 -0.22 1.63 -8.40
C LEU A 3 -0.01 1.58 -6.89
N ILE A 4 0.48 2.68 -6.34
CA ILE A 4 0.69 2.88 -4.91
C ILE A 4 -0.30 3.94 -4.41
N ARG A 5 -0.66 3.85 -3.14
CA ARG A 5 -1.61 4.74 -2.48
C ARG A 5 -1.11 5.05 -1.08
N ASP A 6 -1.46 6.22 -0.57
CA ASP A 6 -1.22 6.61 0.81
C ASP A 6 -1.64 5.48 1.78
N PRO A 7 -0.76 5.03 2.69
CA PRO A 7 -1.00 3.86 3.52
C PRO A 7 -2.28 3.92 4.34
N VAL A 8 -2.61 5.09 4.91
CA VAL A 8 -3.81 5.23 5.75
C VAL A 8 -5.08 5.14 4.92
N THR A 9 -5.14 5.90 3.83
CA THR A 9 -6.32 5.86 2.95
C THR A 9 -6.47 4.50 2.28
N ARG A 10 -5.36 3.81 1.95
CA ARG A 10 -5.34 2.45 1.42
C ARG A 10 -5.87 1.45 2.44
N PHE A 11 -5.35 1.48 3.67
CA PHE A 11 -5.77 0.58 4.75
C PHE A 11 -7.24 0.76 5.10
N TYR A 12 -7.70 2.01 5.23
CA TYR A 12 -9.09 2.32 5.51
C TYR A 12 -10.02 1.92 4.35
N SER A 13 -9.59 2.14 3.10
CA SER A 13 -10.33 1.68 1.93
C SER A 13 -10.45 0.16 1.86
N GLU A 14 -9.42 -0.56 2.31
CA GLU A 14 -9.45 -2.02 2.42
C GLU A 14 -10.45 -2.47 3.48
N TRP A 15 -10.42 -1.88 4.67
CA TRP A 15 -11.42 -2.15 5.71
C TRP A 15 -12.86 -1.97 5.20
N LEU A 16 -13.13 -0.88 4.48
CA LEU A 16 -14.46 -0.65 3.89
C LEU A 16 -14.88 -1.76 2.91
N HIS A 17 -13.94 -2.36 2.17
CA HIS A 17 -14.22 -3.52 1.31
C HIS A 17 -14.44 -4.79 2.11
N ILE A 18 -13.60 -5.07 3.10
CA ILE A 18 -13.72 -6.22 4.00
C ILE A 18 -15.07 -6.21 4.72
N ARG A 19 -15.48 -5.05 5.26
CA ARG A 19 -16.78 -4.86 5.92
C ARG A 19 -17.96 -5.17 4.99
N ARG A 20 -17.80 -5.04 3.67
CA ARG A 20 -18.81 -5.42 2.66
C ARG A 20 -18.75 -6.89 2.24
N GLY A 21 -17.78 -7.66 2.75
CA GLY A 21 -17.65 -9.10 2.54
C GLY A 21 -16.46 -9.53 1.68
N ALA A 22 -15.54 -8.62 1.33
CA ALA A 22 -14.28 -9.02 0.68
C ALA A 22 -13.41 -9.85 1.65
N THR A 23 -12.59 -10.75 1.12
CA THR A 23 -11.67 -11.59 1.91
C THR A 23 -10.34 -11.84 1.21
N TRP A 24 -10.37 -12.02 -0.11
CA TRP A 24 -9.25 -12.54 -0.91
C TRP A 24 -8.72 -13.90 -0.42
N LYS A 25 -9.58 -14.71 0.23
CA LYS A 25 -9.20 -15.98 0.88
C LYS A 25 -8.63 -17.05 -0.06
N GLU A 26 -8.88 -16.93 -1.37
CA GLU A 26 -8.31 -17.81 -2.39
C GLU A 26 -6.85 -17.44 -2.76
N CYS A 27 -6.27 -16.41 -2.11
CA CYS A 27 -4.87 -16.06 -2.30
C CYS A 27 -3.97 -17.13 -1.67
N ARG A 28 -3.09 -17.71 -2.49
CA ARG A 28 -2.21 -18.82 -2.09
C ARG A 28 -1.09 -18.43 -1.12
N LEU A 29 -0.69 -17.16 -1.11
CA LEU A 29 0.47 -16.69 -0.35
C LEU A 29 1.73 -17.54 -0.63
N HIS A 30 1.94 -17.88 -1.90
CA HIS A 30 3.01 -18.78 -2.33
C HIS A 30 4.40 -18.12 -2.19
N CYS A 31 5.33 -18.81 -1.51
CA CYS A 31 6.71 -18.37 -1.32
C CYS A 31 7.62 -19.58 -1.11
N ASP A 32 8.82 -19.57 -1.69
CA ASP A 32 9.78 -20.69 -1.63
C ASP A 32 9.18 -22.05 -2.00
N GLY A 33 8.33 -22.08 -3.04
CA GLY A 33 7.76 -23.33 -3.55
C GLY A 33 6.61 -23.92 -2.74
N ARG A 34 6.12 -23.24 -1.70
CA ARG A 34 4.95 -23.67 -0.93
C ARG A 34 3.98 -22.54 -0.60
N ASP A 35 2.75 -22.90 -0.28
CA ASP A 35 1.71 -21.97 0.17
C ASP A 35 1.85 -21.77 1.71
N ALA A 36 1.42 -20.62 2.21
CA ALA A 36 1.45 -20.33 3.65
C ALA A 36 0.38 -21.15 4.39
N THR A 37 0.68 -21.60 5.61
CA THR A 37 -0.30 -22.31 6.46
C THR A 37 -1.18 -21.33 7.25
N LEU A 38 -2.28 -21.82 7.82
CA LEU A 38 -3.13 -21.01 8.72
C LEU A 38 -2.45 -20.72 10.07
N GLU A 39 -1.41 -21.46 10.44
CA GLU A 39 -0.61 -21.13 11.61
C GLU A 39 0.31 -19.93 11.32
N GLU A 40 0.86 -19.88 10.11
CA GLU A 40 1.70 -18.78 9.64
C GLU A 40 0.89 -17.50 9.39
N VAL A 41 -0.28 -17.63 8.74
CA VAL A 41 -1.18 -16.53 8.42
C VAL A 41 -2.62 -16.91 8.83
N PRO A 42 -3.02 -16.67 10.08
CA PRO A 42 -4.35 -17.04 10.56
C PRO A 42 -5.45 -16.16 9.98
N TRP A 43 -6.66 -16.71 9.86
CA TRP A 43 -7.83 -15.95 9.48
C TRP A 43 -8.22 -14.93 10.56
N CYS A 44 -8.82 -13.82 10.12
CA CYS A 44 -9.41 -12.82 11.00
C CYS A 44 -10.93 -12.95 11.15
N PHE A 45 -11.52 -13.96 10.53
CA PHE A 45 -12.95 -14.17 10.52
C PHE A 45 -13.24 -15.66 10.53
N ASP A 46 -14.38 -16.01 11.13
CA ASP A 46 -14.90 -17.36 11.10
C ASP A 46 -15.85 -17.53 9.92
N GLY A 47 -15.78 -18.68 9.24
CA GLY A 47 -16.68 -19.01 8.14
C GLY A 47 -16.32 -18.38 6.79
N GLY A 48 -17.32 -17.84 6.08
CA GLY A 48 -17.20 -17.53 4.65
C GLY A 48 -16.54 -16.18 4.31
N ASN A 49 -16.76 -15.16 5.14
CA ASN A 49 -16.25 -13.79 4.97
C ASN A 49 -16.25 -12.98 6.28
N TRP A 50 -15.72 -11.75 6.22
CA TRP A 50 -15.63 -10.82 7.36
C TRP A 50 -16.61 -9.64 7.25
N ARG A 51 -17.83 -9.91 6.76
CA ARG A 51 -18.86 -8.88 6.58
C ARG A 51 -19.28 -8.29 7.94
N GLY A 52 -19.41 -6.97 7.99
CA GLY A 52 -19.84 -6.27 9.21
C GLY A 52 -18.72 -5.94 10.20
N ALA A 53 -17.48 -6.38 9.95
CA ALA A 53 -16.33 -6.08 10.80
C ALA A 53 -16.20 -4.58 11.11
N SER A 54 -16.13 -4.26 12.39
CA SER A 54 -15.75 -2.93 12.87
C SER A 54 -14.30 -2.61 12.50
N LEU A 55 -13.96 -1.32 12.49
CA LEU A 55 -12.57 -0.91 12.25
C LEU A 55 -11.64 -1.38 13.38
N GLU A 56 -12.16 -1.47 14.60
CA GLU A 56 -11.43 -1.95 15.75
C GLU A 56 -11.08 -3.44 15.65
N GLU A 57 -12.03 -4.30 15.26
CA GLU A 57 -11.75 -5.72 14.97
C GLU A 57 -10.72 -5.87 13.85
N PHE A 58 -10.83 -5.03 12.81
CA PHE A 58 -9.86 -5.02 11.71
C PHE A 58 -8.45 -4.66 12.18
N LEU A 59 -8.31 -3.65 13.06
CA LEU A 59 -7.03 -3.23 13.63
C LEU A 59 -6.45 -4.21 14.68
N ASN A 60 -7.29 -5.02 15.32
CA ASN A 60 -6.89 -5.93 16.39
C ASN A 60 -6.54 -7.34 15.91
N CYS A 61 -6.88 -7.71 14.67
CA CYS A 61 -6.54 -9.04 14.18
C CYS A 61 -5.06 -9.18 13.80
N ARG A 62 -4.36 -10.12 14.44
CA ARG A 62 -2.95 -10.43 14.15
C ARG A 62 -2.70 -10.92 12.71
N GLY A 63 -3.63 -11.68 12.14
CA GLY A 63 -3.55 -12.21 10.78
C GLY A 63 -3.96 -11.23 9.67
N ASN A 64 -4.18 -9.95 10.00
CA ASN A 64 -4.68 -8.99 9.03
C ASN A 64 -3.62 -8.64 7.97
N MET A 65 -3.76 -9.25 6.78
CA MET A 65 -2.93 -8.99 5.60
C MET A 65 -3.09 -7.60 4.99
N GLY A 66 -3.96 -6.76 5.57
CA GLY A 66 -4.01 -5.34 5.30
C GLY A 66 -2.80 -4.60 5.86
N PHE A 67 -2.12 -5.09 6.90
CA PHE A 67 -0.93 -4.42 7.45
C PHE A 67 0.26 -4.53 6.50
N ASN A 68 0.90 -3.38 6.21
CA ASN A 68 2.09 -3.30 5.36
C ASN A 68 1.92 -3.99 3.99
N ARG A 69 0.69 -4.04 3.48
CA ARG A 69 0.31 -4.81 2.29
C ARG A 69 1.16 -4.43 1.08
N MET A 70 1.43 -3.14 0.86
CA MET A 70 2.21 -2.71 -0.31
C MET A 70 3.64 -3.24 -0.24
N THR A 71 4.26 -3.20 0.93
CA THR A 71 5.60 -3.72 1.16
C THR A 71 5.65 -5.23 0.95
N TYR A 72 4.73 -5.99 1.57
CA TYR A 72 4.65 -7.44 1.40
C TYR A 72 4.48 -7.85 -0.05
N MET A 73 3.61 -7.17 -0.79
CA MET A 73 3.30 -7.53 -2.19
C MET A 73 4.38 -7.11 -3.18
N LEU A 74 5.25 -6.15 -2.82
CA LEU A 74 6.30 -5.65 -3.69
C LEU A 74 7.68 -6.22 -3.36
N ALA A 75 7.88 -6.77 -2.17
CA ALA A 75 9.14 -7.39 -1.76
C ALA A 75 9.32 -8.81 -2.32
N ASN A 76 10.57 -9.24 -2.42
CA ASN A 76 10.90 -10.66 -2.50
C ASN A 76 10.91 -11.25 -1.09
N LEU A 77 9.82 -11.92 -0.71
CA LEU A 77 9.63 -12.46 0.64
C LEU A 77 10.59 -13.60 0.98
N SER A 78 11.20 -14.27 0.00
CA SER A 78 12.23 -15.29 0.25
C SER A 78 13.44 -14.73 1.01
N LEU A 79 13.73 -13.43 0.83
CA LEU A 79 14.82 -12.76 1.55
C LEU A 79 14.53 -12.58 3.04
N SER A 80 13.26 -12.54 3.42
CA SER A 80 12.76 -12.34 4.79
C SER A 80 12.08 -13.58 5.36
N ASP A 81 12.51 -14.77 4.92
CA ASP A 81 12.01 -16.09 5.36
C ASP A 81 10.50 -16.31 5.14
N CYS A 82 9.93 -15.72 4.08
CA CYS A 82 8.53 -15.88 3.70
C CYS A 82 7.58 -15.60 4.88
N TYR A 83 6.64 -16.50 5.16
CA TYR A 83 5.67 -16.43 6.27
C TYR A 83 6.08 -17.29 7.47
N ARG A 84 7.32 -17.82 7.49
CA ARG A 84 7.78 -18.78 8.50
C ARG A 84 7.71 -18.18 9.91
N LEU A 85 7.25 -19.00 10.85
CA LEU A 85 7.27 -18.69 12.28
C LEU A 85 8.65 -18.94 12.91
N ASP A 86 9.37 -19.93 12.39
CA ASP A 86 10.71 -20.35 12.79
C ASP A 86 11.78 -19.67 11.93
N SER A 87 12.05 -18.41 12.22
CA SER A 87 13.14 -17.65 11.60
C SER A 87 14.26 -17.38 12.60
N ASN A 88 15.50 -17.41 12.14
CA ASN A 88 16.66 -16.94 12.90
C ASN A 88 16.81 -15.40 12.87
N LYS A 89 15.99 -14.71 12.08
CA LYS A 89 15.94 -13.26 11.98
C LYS A 89 14.89 -12.73 12.95
N THR A 90 15.19 -11.60 13.58
CA THR A 90 14.16 -10.88 14.35
C THR A 90 13.10 -10.31 13.40
N ARG A 91 11.96 -9.91 13.97
CA ARG A 91 10.90 -9.27 13.18
C ARG A 91 11.40 -8.01 12.49
N GLU A 92 12.17 -7.19 13.21
CA GLU A 92 12.74 -5.94 12.72
C GLU A 92 13.70 -6.19 11.55
N GLN A 93 14.55 -7.22 11.65
CA GLN A 93 15.44 -7.60 10.56
C GLN A 93 14.66 -8.03 9.31
N ARG A 94 13.61 -8.83 9.48
CA ARG A 94 12.74 -9.26 8.36
C ARG A 94 12.04 -8.06 7.73
N ASP A 95 11.53 -7.15 8.55
CA ASP A 95 10.85 -5.94 8.12
C ASP A 95 11.77 -5.01 7.31
N GLU A 96 13.01 -4.78 7.74
CA GLU A 96 14.00 -4.00 6.98
C GLU A 96 14.38 -4.67 5.65
N ILE A 97 14.56 -5.99 5.65
CA ILE A 97 14.87 -6.74 4.42
C ILE A 97 13.72 -6.62 3.42
N MET A 98 12.47 -6.80 3.88
CA MET A 98 11.28 -6.64 3.03
C MET A 98 11.20 -5.23 2.47
N LEU A 99 11.37 -4.21 3.30
CA LEU A 99 11.31 -2.81 2.85
C LEU A 99 12.40 -2.50 1.83
N ALA A 100 13.64 -2.91 2.08
CA ALA A 100 14.75 -2.73 1.15
C ALA A 100 14.48 -3.42 -0.20
N SER A 101 13.94 -4.65 -0.16
CA SER A 101 13.54 -5.39 -1.37
C SER A 101 12.42 -4.69 -2.14
N ALA A 102 11.36 -4.24 -1.45
CA ALA A 102 10.25 -3.53 -2.08
C ALA A 102 10.70 -2.22 -2.76
N LYS A 103 11.56 -1.43 -2.10
CA LYS A 103 12.17 -0.22 -2.67
C LYS A 103 13.00 -0.54 -3.91
N ALA A 104 13.85 -1.56 -3.84
CA ALA A 104 14.66 -1.99 -4.98
C ALA A 104 13.77 -2.45 -6.16
N ASN A 105 12.69 -3.18 -5.88
CA ASN A 105 11.77 -3.66 -6.90
C ASN A 105 11.04 -2.51 -7.60
N LEU A 106 10.55 -1.52 -6.86
CA LEU A 106 9.95 -0.31 -7.44
C LEU A 106 10.93 0.50 -8.29
N ALA A 107 12.17 0.61 -7.83
CA ALA A 107 13.16 1.46 -8.48
C ALA A 107 13.74 0.82 -9.75
N LYS A 108 14.00 -0.50 -9.72
CA LYS A 108 14.85 -1.17 -10.72
C LYS A 108 14.12 -2.16 -11.62
N TYR A 109 13.09 -2.86 -11.11
CA TYR A 109 12.48 -3.98 -11.85
C TYR A 109 11.07 -3.67 -12.35
N ILE A 110 10.34 -2.80 -11.64
CA ILE A 110 9.03 -2.34 -12.09
C ILE A 110 9.21 -1.16 -13.05
N HIS A 111 8.99 -1.43 -14.34
CA HIS A 111 9.11 -0.45 -15.43
C HIS A 111 8.28 0.82 -15.22
N PHE A 112 7.12 0.72 -14.57
CA PHE A 112 6.26 1.85 -14.29
C PHE A 112 5.47 1.64 -13.00
N PHE A 113 5.40 2.67 -12.17
CA PHE A 113 4.42 2.76 -11.10
C PHE A 113 3.81 4.16 -11.02
N GLY A 114 2.57 4.22 -10.59
CA GLY A 114 1.83 5.46 -10.37
C GLY A 114 1.42 5.65 -8.92
N LEU A 115 0.97 6.85 -8.59
CA LEU A 115 0.40 7.19 -7.30
C LEU A 115 -1.06 7.57 -7.45
N THR A 116 -1.92 6.97 -6.63
CA THR A 116 -3.38 7.15 -6.70
C THR A 116 -3.77 8.62 -6.49
N GLU A 117 -3.02 9.35 -5.67
CA GLU A 117 -3.24 10.77 -5.39
C GLU A 117 -2.78 11.72 -6.51
N TYR A 118 -2.02 11.20 -7.47
CA TYR A 118 -1.48 11.93 -8.63
C TYR A 118 -1.91 11.24 -9.93
N ILE A 119 -3.20 10.92 -10.07
CA ILE A 119 -3.66 10.07 -11.17
C ILE A 119 -3.48 10.72 -12.55
N LYS A 120 -3.56 12.05 -12.64
CA LYS A 120 -3.33 12.80 -13.89
C LYS A 120 -1.87 12.76 -14.30
N GLU A 121 -0.97 12.96 -13.33
CA GLU A 121 0.47 12.85 -13.54
C GLU A 121 0.88 11.38 -13.80
N THR A 122 0.20 10.43 -13.17
CA THR A 122 0.36 8.99 -13.40
C THR A 122 0.01 8.65 -14.84
N GLU A 123 -1.13 9.15 -15.36
CA GLU A 123 -1.51 9.00 -16.77
C GLU A 123 -0.43 9.57 -17.70
N ALA A 124 -0.02 10.82 -17.48
CA ALA A 124 1.00 11.48 -18.32
C ALA A 124 2.36 10.76 -18.28
N LEU A 125 2.79 10.31 -17.09
CA LEU A 125 4.05 9.58 -16.94
C LEU A 125 3.98 8.21 -17.59
N PHE A 126 2.82 7.55 -17.55
CA PHE A 126 2.60 6.27 -18.22
C PHE A 126 2.80 6.41 -19.73
N GLU A 127 2.13 7.37 -20.37
CA GLU A 127 2.24 7.60 -21.82
C GLU A 127 3.67 7.99 -22.22
N LYS A 128 4.39 8.73 -21.38
CA LYS A 128 5.81 9.03 -21.61
C LYS A 128 6.73 7.83 -21.41
N THR A 129 6.41 6.94 -20.47
CA THR A 129 7.21 5.72 -20.21
C THR A 129 7.05 4.71 -21.33
N PHE A 130 5.86 4.64 -21.94
CA PHE A 130 5.55 3.73 -23.02
C PHE A 130 5.18 4.52 -24.28
N GLU A 131 6.20 4.97 -25.03
CA GLU A 131 6.10 5.95 -26.14
C GLU A 131 4.95 5.71 -27.16
N ASN A 132 4.56 4.44 -27.37
CA ASN A 132 3.52 4.05 -28.32
C ASN A 132 2.14 3.78 -27.69
N LEU A 133 1.97 4.06 -26.39
CA LEU A 133 0.71 3.88 -25.67
C LEU A 133 0.13 5.22 -25.27
N LYS A 134 -1.13 5.45 -25.66
CA LYS A 134 -1.94 6.58 -25.22
C LYS A 134 -3.29 6.11 -24.73
N PHE A 135 -3.78 6.75 -23.67
CA PHE A 135 -5.13 6.55 -23.21
C PHE A 135 -6.11 7.16 -24.22
N LYS A 136 -7.12 6.39 -24.61
CA LYS A 136 -8.18 6.89 -25.51
C LYS A 136 -9.04 7.98 -24.84
N ARG A 137 -9.09 7.97 -23.50
CA ARG A 137 -9.82 8.93 -22.67
C ARG A 137 -9.04 9.16 -21.40
N SER A 138 -8.95 10.41 -20.96
CA SER A 138 -8.29 10.72 -19.70
C SER A 138 -8.99 10.10 -18.52
N ILE A 139 -8.18 9.68 -17.54
CA ILE A 139 -8.64 9.03 -16.33
C ILE A 139 -9.46 10.05 -15.54
N GLN A 140 -10.75 9.76 -15.41
CA GLN A 140 -11.66 10.59 -14.62
C GLN A 140 -11.52 10.23 -13.15
N ILE A 141 -11.21 11.23 -12.32
CA ILE A 141 -11.36 11.08 -10.88
C ILE A 141 -12.84 11.21 -10.59
N LYS A 142 -13.49 10.10 -10.17
CA LYS A 142 -14.81 10.22 -9.57
C LYS A 142 -14.62 10.94 -8.23
N ASP A 143 -15.39 12.01 -8.00
CA ASP A 143 -15.42 12.68 -6.71
C ASP A 143 -15.50 11.64 -5.59
N ALA A 144 -14.63 11.82 -4.59
CA ALA A 144 -14.22 10.87 -3.57
C ALA A 144 -15.32 10.33 -2.63
N GLN A 145 -16.61 10.34 -3.01
CA GLN A 145 -17.68 9.72 -2.20
C GLN A 145 -17.49 8.21 -2.02
N THR A 146 -16.77 7.54 -2.92
CA THR A 146 -16.39 6.12 -2.78
C THR A 146 -15.07 5.98 -2.01
N GLY A 147 -15.06 6.42 -0.74
CA GLY A 147 -13.90 6.24 0.14
C GLY A 147 -13.60 7.39 1.10
N SER A 148 -14.31 8.53 1.02
CA SER A 148 -14.12 9.73 1.85
C SER A 148 -14.36 9.55 3.36
N GLY A 149 -14.76 8.37 3.82
CA GLY A 149 -14.97 8.11 5.25
C GLY A 149 -13.71 8.31 6.11
N TYR A 150 -12.51 8.30 5.52
CA TYR A 150 -11.28 8.55 6.27
C TYR A 150 -11.18 9.98 6.83
N VAL A 151 -11.93 10.94 6.26
CA VAL A 151 -12.00 12.32 6.78
C VAL A 151 -12.63 12.36 8.18
N MET A 152 -13.34 11.30 8.57
CA MET A 152 -13.98 11.16 9.88
C MET A 152 -13.13 10.38 10.90
N LEU A 153 -11.89 10.00 10.57
CA LEU A 153 -11.01 9.33 11.53
C LEU A 153 -10.57 10.29 12.62
N SER A 154 -10.59 9.83 13.87
CA SER A 154 -9.93 10.53 14.97
C SER A 154 -8.41 10.38 14.86
N ASP A 155 -7.67 11.34 15.42
CA ASP A 155 -6.19 11.29 15.45
C ASP A 155 -5.67 10.01 16.10
N TYR A 156 -6.37 9.50 17.12
CA TYR A 156 -6.04 8.21 17.75
C TYR A 156 -6.08 7.05 16.75
N VAL A 157 -7.17 6.92 15.98
CA VAL A 157 -7.31 5.85 14.99
C VAL A 157 -6.33 6.05 13.83
N TRP A 158 -6.11 7.30 13.43
CA TRP A 158 -5.14 7.67 12.40
C TRP A 158 -3.73 7.18 12.76
N ASN A 159 -3.23 7.57 13.94
CA ASN A 159 -1.90 7.18 14.41
C ASN A 159 -1.78 5.67 14.57
N ARG A 160 -2.85 5.02 15.06
CA ARG A 160 -2.86 3.56 15.15
C ARG A 160 -2.74 2.86 13.80
N ILE A 161 -3.37 3.39 12.74
CA ILE A 161 -3.18 2.87 11.38
C ILE A 161 -1.74 3.08 10.91
N LEU A 162 -1.13 4.23 11.22
CA LEU A 162 0.28 4.50 10.90
C LEU A 162 1.22 3.51 11.57
N ASP A 163 1.06 3.29 12.87
CA ASP A 163 1.90 2.37 13.64
C ASP A 163 1.84 0.94 13.10
N MET A 164 0.65 0.51 12.68
CA MET A 164 0.48 -0.83 12.10
C MET A 164 0.95 -0.94 10.64
N ASN A 165 1.24 0.19 9.97
CA ASN A 165 1.63 0.26 8.56
C ASN A 165 2.97 1.01 8.35
N GLN A 166 3.89 0.95 9.32
CA GLN A 166 5.16 1.68 9.28
C GLN A 166 6.04 1.37 8.04
N LEU A 167 6.04 0.13 7.54
CA LEU A 167 6.79 -0.21 6.32
C LEU A 167 6.14 0.41 5.09
N ASP A 168 4.81 0.34 4.99
CA ASP A 168 4.08 0.98 3.90
C ASP A 168 4.24 2.51 3.93
N VAL A 169 4.32 3.11 5.11
CA VAL A 169 4.67 4.53 5.31
C VAL A 169 6.04 4.86 4.73
N ARG A 170 7.08 4.10 5.11
CA ARG A 170 8.45 4.30 4.62
C ARG A 170 8.58 4.00 3.12
N LEU A 171 7.82 3.03 2.62
CA LEU A 171 7.76 2.68 1.20
C LEU A 171 7.04 3.75 0.39
N TYR A 172 5.90 4.26 0.87
CA TYR A 172 5.15 5.31 0.20
C TYR A 172 5.96 6.59 0.09
N GLN A 173 6.65 7.00 1.16
CA GLN A 173 7.54 8.17 1.12
C GLN A 173 8.61 8.00 0.03
N TYR A 174 9.30 6.86 0.01
CA TYR A 174 10.28 6.55 -1.04
C TYR A 174 9.67 6.56 -2.45
N ALA A 175 8.51 5.93 -2.63
CA ALA A 175 7.80 5.88 -3.90
C ALA A 175 7.37 7.26 -4.37
N LYS A 176 6.92 8.13 -3.45
CA LYS A 176 6.55 9.52 -3.70
C LYS A 176 7.75 10.31 -4.21
N ASP A 177 8.87 10.26 -3.50
CA ASP A 177 10.07 11.00 -3.89
C ASP A 177 10.59 10.55 -5.27
N LEU A 178 10.65 9.23 -5.50
CA LEU A 178 11.07 8.67 -6.79
C LEU A 178 10.09 9.02 -7.92
N PHE A 179 8.77 9.00 -7.66
CA PHE A 179 7.76 9.37 -8.65
C PHE A 179 7.89 10.85 -9.04
N LEU A 180 8.05 11.75 -8.06
CA LEU A 180 8.22 13.18 -8.31
C LEU A 180 9.49 13.47 -9.11
N GLN A 181 10.61 12.80 -8.82
CA GLN A 181 11.84 12.88 -9.62
C GLN A 181 11.62 12.43 -11.07
N ARG A 182 10.87 11.34 -11.28
CA ARG A 182 10.53 10.84 -12.62
C ARG A 182 9.64 11.81 -13.40
N LEU A 183 8.69 12.48 -12.74
CA LEU A 183 7.88 13.53 -13.37
C LEU A 183 8.76 14.70 -13.84
N GLU A 184 9.67 15.16 -12.98
CA GLU A 184 10.60 16.24 -13.29
C GLU A 184 11.50 15.88 -14.47
N ALA A 185 12.13 14.70 -14.44
CA ALA A 185 12.97 14.20 -15.54
C ALA A 185 12.18 14.07 -16.85
N ALA A 186 10.90 13.71 -16.77
CA ALA A 186 10.02 13.62 -17.93
C ALA A 186 9.42 14.99 -18.34
N GLY A 187 9.72 16.09 -17.65
CA GLY A 187 9.17 17.42 -17.94
C GLY A 187 7.64 17.52 -17.76
N ILE A 188 7.06 16.70 -16.88
CA ILE A 188 5.62 16.69 -16.59
C ILE A 188 5.35 17.68 -15.46
N ARG A 189 4.49 18.66 -15.72
CA ARG A 189 4.10 19.65 -14.71
C ARG A 189 3.18 19.03 -13.67
N ARG A 190 3.49 19.27 -12.40
CA ARG A 190 2.62 18.93 -11.27
C ARG A 190 1.38 19.82 -11.30
N SER A 191 0.21 19.20 -11.23
CA SER A 191 -1.02 19.92 -10.92
C SER A 191 -1.20 20.01 -9.42
N ARG A 192 -1.85 21.08 -8.94
CA ARG A 192 -2.27 21.15 -7.54
C ARG A 192 -3.20 19.96 -7.27
N ARG A 193 -2.91 19.15 -6.26
CA ARG A 193 -3.74 18.00 -5.89
C ARG A 193 -5.20 18.45 -5.72
N GLN A 194 -6.11 17.79 -6.42
CA GLN A 194 -7.55 18.09 -6.33
C GLN A 194 -8.20 17.47 -5.09
N TYR A 195 -7.58 16.44 -4.50
CA TYR A 195 -8.08 15.74 -3.31
C TYR A 195 -6.95 15.61 -2.28
N GLU A 196 -6.81 16.61 -1.42
CA GLU A 196 -6.06 16.45 -0.18
C GLU A 196 -7.01 15.81 0.85
N ALA A 197 -6.64 14.63 1.37
CA ALA A 197 -7.13 14.29 2.70
C ALA A 197 -6.65 15.41 3.62
N LYS A 198 -7.50 15.97 4.49
CA LYS A 198 -7.08 17.01 5.46
C LYS A 198 -5.80 16.62 6.23
N LEU A 199 -5.55 15.32 6.37
CA LEU A 199 -4.43 14.72 7.09
C LEU A 199 -3.25 14.29 6.18
N VAL A 200 -3.37 14.36 4.85
CA VAL A 200 -2.31 14.00 3.89
C VAL A 200 -2.19 15.10 2.82
N SER A 201 -1.60 16.22 3.20
CA SER A 201 -1.29 17.31 2.28
C SER A 201 -0.22 16.92 1.26
N GLU A 202 -0.07 17.71 0.20
CA GLU A 202 1.03 17.52 -0.76
C GLU A 202 2.42 17.62 -0.09
N THR A 203 2.56 18.48 0.91
CA THR A 203 3.79 18.67 1.71
C THR A 203 3.95 17.66 2.83
N PHE A 204 2.95 16.81 3.06
CA PHE A 204 3.00 15.81 4.11
C PHE A 204 4.15 14.84 3.83
N THR A 205 5.05 14.76 4.80
CA THR A 205 6.13 13.79 4.90
C THR A 205 5.92 13.03 6.20
N TYR A 206 6.07 11.72 6.13
CA TYR A 206 6.05 10.92 7.35
C TYR A 206 7.35 11.18 8.11
N THR A 207 7.26 11.60 9.36
CA THR A 207 8.41 11.63 10.25
C THR A 207 8.76 10.19 10.58
N ILE A 208 9.72 9.62 9.85
CA ILE A 208 10.27 8.31 10.15
C ILE A 208 11.14 8.52 11.38
N VAL A 209 10.69 8.05 12.54
CA VAL A 209 11.58 7.91 13.68
C VAL A 209 12.45 6.70 13.36
N ASP A 210 13.71 6.95 13.00
CA ASP A 210 14.69 5.86 12.93
C ASP A 210 14.78 5.26 14.34
N ALA A 211 14.42 3.98 14.46
CA ALA A 211 14.64 3.19 15.66
C ALA A 211 15.99 2.47 15.55
#